data_AF-A0A8B6HNY4-F1
#
_entry.id   AF-A0A8B6HNY4-F1
#
_cell.length_a   1.000
_cell.length_b   1.000
_cell.length_c   1.000
_cell.angle_alpha   90.00
_cell.angle_beta   90.00
_cell.angle_gamma   90.00
#
_symmetry.space_group_name_H-M   'P 1'
#
loop_
_entity.id
_entity.type
_entity.pdbx_description
1 polymer ?
#
loop_
_entity_poly.entity_id
_entity_poly.type
_entity_poly.pdbx_seq_one_letter_code
_entity_poly.pdbx_strand_id
1 'polypeptide(L)'
;MENQITYNINNKEAQNITHPNGKHFKSDVINHWSVIDIDQVKVVVYQNGLERAFLDFNGTGTDKTNWFSQERLQNSSYSDLKKASHNFGYFFSVEGSDITKRRFFINKSWGGCYVGDAGWLLVAEGQGFNCHYESMFKGGYRANVLAIFVKFKSSTCQPLTDETDICSTPVQLSYNIYCYQLCNKTKPETNLQQKIQNLKKKLAVSKKDTNKHIRSLTSAPDNRYSSQTMGLVGTACIAVVVGILVAFDCINICQKCSTSNKVHTRK
;
A
#
# COMPACT_ATOMS: atom_id res chain seq x y z
N MET A 1 -6.15 -28.82 -8.98
CA MET A 1 -5.97 -27.94 -7.81
C MET A 1 -5.15 -28.69 -6.81
N GLU A 2 -3.83 -28.52 -6.85
CA GLU A 2 -2.91 -29.27 -5.99
C GLU A 2 -2.92 -28.64 -4.59
N ASN A 3 -3.17 -29.47 -3.60
CA ASN A 3 -3.46 -29.09 -2.22
C ASN A 3 -2.23 -28.38 -1.61
N GLN A 4 -2.26 -27.05 -1.55
CA GLN A 4 -1.17 -26.22 -1.02
C GLN A 4 -1.17 -26.27 0.51
N ILE A 5 -0.73 -27.40 1.05
CA ILE A 5 -0.84 -27.68 2.48
C ILE A 5 0.33 -27.04 3.23
N THR A 6 0.02 -26.04 4.04
CA THR A 6 0.85 -25.60 5.17
C THR A 6 1.02 -26.75 6.15
N TYR A 7 2.21 -26.93 6.71
CA TYR A 7 2.50 -28.10 7.56
C TYR A 7 3.01 -27.68 8.94
N ASN A 8 2.39 -28.22 9.99
CA ASN A 8 2.73 -27.97 11.39
C ASN A 8 2.66 -26.48 11.82
N ILE A 9 1.79 -25.68 11.22
CA ILE A 9 1.67 -24.24 11.52
C ILE A 9 1.33 -23.95 12.99
N ASN A 10 0.56 -24.81 13.64
CA ASN A 10 0.16 -24.65 15.05
C ASN A 10 1.11 -25.37 16.03
N ASN A 11 2.16 -26.03 15.52
CA ASN A 11 3.10 -26.79 16.34
C ASN A 11 4.36 -25.94 16.64
N LYS A 12 4.43 -25.40 17.85
CA LYS A 12 5.56 -24.56 18.30
C LYS A 12 6.90 -25.29 18.33
N GLU A 13 6.91 -26.60 18.60
CA GLU A 13 8.14 -27.40 18.58
C GLU A 13 8.66 -27.58 17.15
N ALA A 14 7.77 -27.71 16.16
CA ALA A 14 8.16 -27.79 14.76
C ALA A 14 8.74 -26.46 14.22
N GLN A 15 8.28 -25.34 14.77
CA GLN A 15 8.82 -24.01 14.46
C GLN A 15 10.19 -23.76 15.11
N ASN A 16 10.54 -24.52 16.15
CA ASN A 16 11.80 -24.35 16.84
C ASN A 16 12.93 -25.12 16.14
N ILE A 17 13.81 -24.38 15.47
CA ILE A 17 14.93 -24.91 14.68
C ILE A 17 15.93 -25.69 15.54
N THR A 18 16.03 -25.40 16.84
CA THR A 18 16.99 -26.06 17.75
C THR A 18 16.39 -27.26 18.49
N HIS A 19 15.13 -27.63 18.22
CA HIS A 19 14.48 -28.72 18.94
C HIS A 19 15.09 -30.09 18.54
N PRO A 20 15.57 -30.90 19.50
CA PRO A 20 16.27 -32.16 19.21
C PRO A 20 15.38 -33.20 18.53
N ASN A 21 14.06 -33.15 18.76
CA ASN A 21 13.03 -33.95 18.07
C ASN A 21 12.22 -33.11 17.07
N GLY A 22 12.81 -32.05 16.50
CA GLY A 22 12.12 -31.10 15.64
C GLY A 22 11.43 -31.78 14.47
N LYS A 23 10.13 -31.49 14.29
CA LYS A 23 9.34 -31.95 13.14
C LYS A 23 9.55 -31.01 11.96
N HIS A 24 9.30 -31.47 10.74
CA HIS A 24 9.29 -30.58 9.58
C HIS A 24 8.22 -29.50 9.75
N PHE A 25 8.53 -28.28 9.39
CA PHE A 25 7.63 -27.13 9.40
C PHE A 25 7.62 -26.49 8.02
N LYS A 26 6.44 -26.11 7.56
CA LYS A 26 6.24 -25.39 6.30
C LYS A 26 5.23 -24.27 6.53
N SER A 27 5.68 -23.03 6.42
CA SER A 27 4.80 -21.86 6.49
C SER A 27 3.91 -21.75 5.25
N ASP A 28 2.74 -21.19 5.48
CA ASP A 28 1.74 -20.71 4.53
C ASP A 28 2.23 -19.55 3.63
N VAL A 29 3.32 -18.87 3.99
CA VAL A 29 4.03 -17.93 3.09
C VAL A 29 4.27 -18.56 1.72
N ILE A 30 4.71 -19.82 1.69
CA ILE A 30 5.02 -20.52 0.45
C ILE A 30 3.78 -20.66 -0.44
N ASN A 31 2.58 -20.70 0.13
CA ASN A 31 1.34 -20.84 -0.65
C ASN A 31 1.05 -19.57 -1.46
N HIS A 32 1.48 -18.42 -0.96
CA HIS A 32 1.16 -17.10 -1.49
C HIS A 32 2.31 -16.46 -2.29
N TRP A 33 3.30 -17.26 -2.69
CA TRP A 33 4.49 -16.80 -3.42
C TRP A 33 4.17 -15.92 -4.65
N SER A 34 3.09 -16.21 -5.38
CA SER A 34 2.72 -15.48 -6.61
C SER A 34 2.14 -14.09 -6.37
N VAL A 35 1.73 -13.77 -5.15
CA VAL A 35 1.09 -12.49 -4.79
C VAL A 35 1.93 -11.68 -3.80
N ILE A 36 3.12 -12.17 -3.44
CA ILE A 36 4.04 -11.48 -2.54
C ILE A 36 5.32 -11.15 -3.28
N ASP A 37 5.73 -9.89 -3.21
CA ASP A 37 7.03 -9.45 -3.69
C ASP A 37 8.14 -9.90 -2.73
N ILE A 38 8.77 -11.02 -3.09
CA ILE A 38 9.92 -11.56 -2.37
C ILE A 38 11.18 -10.80 -2.80
N ASP A 39 11.95 -10.35 -1.82
CA ASP A 39 13.23 -9.66 -2.00
C ASP A 39 14.37 -10.69 -2.07
N GLN A 40 14.49 -11.50 -1.01
CA GLN A 40 15.59 -12.45 -0.84
C GLN A 40 15.08 -13.77 -0.25
N VAL A 41 15.75 -14.86 -0.61
CA VAL A 41 15.55 -16.17 0.00
C VAL A 41 16.90 -16.65 0.55
N LYS A 42 16.96 -17.01 1.83
CA LYS A 42 18.17 -17.53 2.48
C LYS A 42 17.95 -18.98 2.89
N VAL A 43 18.83 -19.85 2.41
CA VAL A 43 18.89 -21.27 2.79
C VAL A 43 20.01 -21.44 3.80
N VAL A 44 19.74 -22.13 4.91
CA VAL A 44 20.70 -22.32 6.00
C VAL A 44 20.72 -23.78 6.43
N VAL A 45 21.92 -24.33 6.59
CA VAL A 45 22.13 -25.65 7.19
C VAL A 45 22.65 -25.45 8.60
N TYR A 46 21.87 -25.87 9.59
CA TYR A 46 22.25 -25.85 10.99
C TYR A 46 22.78 -27.21 11.41
N GLN A 47 23.85 -27.24 12.21
CA GLN A 47 24.33 -28.43 12.90
C GLN A 47 24.48 -28.12 14.38
N ASN A 48 23.82 -28.90 15.24
CA ASN A 48 23.79 -28.69 16.69
C ASN A 48 23.39 -27.24 17.06
N GLY A 49 22.41 -26.67 16.35
CA GLY A 49 21.92 -25.30 16.55
C GLY A 49 22.80 -24.17 16.01
N LEU A 50 23.96 -24.49 15.41
CA LEU A 50 24.86 -23.50 14.81
C LEU A 50 24.73 -23.49 13.28
N GLU A 51 24.70 -22.29 12.67
CA GLU A 51 24.76 -22.13 11.22
C GLU A 51 26.11 -22.65 10.70
N ARG A 52 26.08 -23.68 9.85
CA ARG A 52 27.28 -24.29 9.25
C ARG A 52 27.48 -23.92 7.79
N ALA A 53 26.39 -23.73 7.07
CA ALA A 53 26.43 -23.31 5.68
C ALA A 53 25.21 -22.45 5.35
N PHE A 54 25.38 -21.55 4.39
CA PHE A 54 24.29 -20.72 3.89
C PHE A 54 24.40 -20.45 2.40
N LEU A 55 23.25 -20.15 1.81
CA LEU A 55 23.09 -19.71 0.43
C LEU A 55 22.06 -18.57 0.41
N ASP A 56 22.44 -17.41 -0.11
CA ASP A 56 21.56 -16.25 -0.24
C ASP A 56 21.19 -16.06 -1.72
N PHE A 57 19.90 -15.95 -2.00
CA PHE A 57 19.36 -15.86 -3.36
C PHE A 57 18.56 -14.57 -3.58
N ASN A 58 18.60 -14.07 -4.81
CA ASN A 58 17.68 -13.06 -5.30
C ASN A 58 16.30 -13.69 -5.54
N GLY A 59 15.33 -13.34 -4.69
CA GLY A 59 13.96 -13.84 -4.77
C GLY A 59 13.02 -13.01 -5.66
N THR A 60 13.47 -11.88 -6.21
CA THR A 60 12.61 -11.02 -7.02
C THR A 60 12.16 -11.72 -8.30
N GLY A 61 10.85 -11.69 -8.56
CA GLY A 61 10.24 -12.24 -9.77
C GLY A 61 10.39 -13.75 -9.90
N THR A 62 10.45 -14.45 -8.76
CA THR A 62 10.58 -15.91 -8.71
C THR A 62 9.22 -16.59 -8.48
N ASP A 63 9.15 -17.88 -8.80
CA ASP A 63 8.11 -18.79 -8.32
C ASP A 63 8.66 -19.69 -7.22
N LYS A 64 7.85 -20.63 -6.70
CA LYS A 64 8.20 -21.51 -5.57
C LYS A 64 9.38 -22.45 -5.83
N THR A 65 9.79 -22.61 -7.09
CA THR A 65 10.77 -23.61 -7.54
C THR A 65 11.97 -23.02 -8.26
N ASN A 66 11.82 -21.87 -8.93
CA ASN A 66 12.88 -21.29 -9.78
C ASN A 66 13.85 -20.35 -9.03
N TRP A 67 13.56 -19.99 -7.77
CA TRP A 67 14.42 -19.11 -6.96
C TRP A 67 15.75 -19.78 -6.58
N PHE A 68 15.74 -21.11 -6.46
CA PHE A 68 16.91 -21.90 -6.07
C PHE A 68 17.69 -22.30 -7.32
N SER A 69 18.48 -21.37 -7.83
CA SER A 69 19.33 -21.57 -9.02
C SER A 69 20.66 -20.84 -8.86
N GLN A 70 21.68 -21.29 -9.61
CA GLN A 70 23.01 -20.67 -9.56
C GLN A 70 22.98 -19.20 -10.02
N GLU A 71 22.18 -18.88 -11.04
CA GLU A 71 22.06 -17.51 -11.57
C GLU A 71 21.51 -16.51 -10.54
N ARG A 72 20.70 -17.00 -9.60
CA ARG A 72 20.11 -16.18 -8.54
C ARG A 72 20.94 -16.17 -7.26
N LEU A 73 22.02 -16.94 -7.20
CA LEU A 73 22.89 -17.02 -6.02
C LEU A 73 23.69 -15.71 -5.83
N GLN A 74 23.29 -14.93 -4.83
CA GLN A 74 23.95 -13.69 -4.46
C GLN A 74 25.16 -13.94 -3.56
N ASN A 75 25.06 -14.84 -2.60
CA ASN A 75 26.15 -15.13 -1.65
C ASN A 75 26.08 -16.57 -1.16
N SER A 76 27.21 -17.12 -0.72
CA SER A 76 27.29 -18.48 -0.19
C SER A 76 28.48 -18.67 0.73
N SER A 77 28.34 -19.57 1.71
CA SER A 77 29.49 -20.05 2.50
C SER A 77 30.46 -20.91 1.69
N TYR A 78 29.99 -21.48 0.57
CA TYR A 78 30.82 -22.27 -0.36
C TYR A 78 31.52 -21.35 -1.36
N SER A 79 32.85 -21.33 -1.35
CA SER A 79 33.67 -20.44 -2.17
C SER A 79 33.78 -20.88 -3.64
N ASP A 80 33.59 -22.17 -3.93
CA ASP A 80 33.68 -22.74 -5.27
C ASP A 80 32.33 -22.88 -5.98
N LEU A 81 31.21 -22.71 -5.26
CA LEU A 81 29.86 -22.95 -5.79
C LEU A 81 29.49 -22.02 -6.97
N LYS A 82 29.84 -20.73 -6.89
CA LYS A 82 29.59 -19.78 -8.00
C LYS A 82 30.40 -20.08 -9.26
N LYS A 83 31.51 -20.82 -9.12
CA LYS A 83 32.41 -21.19 -10.22
C LYS A 83 32.13 -22.58 -10.77
N ALA A 84 31.21 -23.32 -10.14
CA ALA A 84 30.84 -24.65 -10.57
C ALA A 84 30.22 -24.61 -11.98
N SER A 85 30.68 -25.52 -12.85
CA SER A 85 30.15 -25.68 -14.21
C SER A 85 28.85 -26.50 -14.17
N HIS A 86 27.85 -26.09 -14.96
CA HIS A 86 26.59 -26.80 -15.15
C HIS A 86 26.59 -27.52 -16.50
N ASN A 87 27.18 -28.71 -16.55
CA ASN A 87 27.05 -29.59 -17.71
C ASN A 87 25.83 -30.51 -17.56
N PHE A 88 25.59 -31.39 -18.53
CA PHE A 88 24.51 -32.38 -18.47
C PHE A 88 24.66 -33.30 -17.23
N GLY A 89 23.60 -33.50 -16.46
CA GLY A 89 23.61 -34.28 -15.21
C GLY A 89 23.93 -33.47 -13.94
N TYR A 90 24.04 -32.15 -14.05
CA TYR A 90 24.23 -31.24 -12.93
C TYR A 90 22.89 -30.60 -12.54
N PHE A 91 22.62 -30.59 -11.25
CA PHE A 91 21.45 -30.01 -10.63
C PHE A 91 21.88 -28.84 -9.76
N PHE A 92 21.12 -27.77 -9.88
CA PHE A 92 21.00 -26.70 -8.89
C PHE A 92 19.54 -26.27 -8.97
N SER A 93 18.67 -27.07 -8.36
CA SER A 93 17.22 -26.88 -8.44
C SER A 93 16.50 -27.47 -7.22
N VAL A 94 15.30 -26.97 -6.95
CA VAL A 94 14.41 -27.53 -5.92
C VAL A 94 14.03 -28.96 -6.26
N GLU A 95 13.66 -29.22 -7.52
CA GLU A 95 13.21 -30.54 -7.99
C GLU A 95 14.33 -31.58 -7.89
N GLY A 96 15.57 -31.19 -8.20
CA GLY A 96 16.71 -32.09 -8.21
C GLY A 96 16.48 -33.30 -9.11
N SER A 97 16.67 -34.51 -8.57
CA SER A 97 16.64 -35.75 -9.33
C SER A 97 15.56 -36.70 -8.82
N ASP A 98 14.55 -36.96 -9.66
CA ASP A 98 13.47 -37.91 -9.37
C ASP A 98 13.94 -39.37 -9.27
N ILE A 99 15.03 -39.69 -9.96
CA ILE A 99 15.60 -41.05 -9.99
C ILE A 99 16.28 -41.37 -8.66
N THR A 100 16.99 -40.39 -8.09
CA THR A 100 17.69 -40.54 -6.80
C THR A 100 16.89 -40.05 -5.61
N LYS A 101 15.72 -39.43 -5.84
CA LYS A 101 14.89 -38.79 -4.81
C LYS A 101 15.64 -37.74 -3.99
N ARG A 102 16.48 -36.96 -4.68
CA ARG A 102 17.24 -35.85 -4.08
C ARG A 102 16.58 -34.54 -4.46
N ARG A 103 16.06 -33.82 -3.47
CA ARG A 103 15.48 -32.46 -3.60
C ARG A 103 16.45 -31.42 -3.09
N PHE A 104 16.20 -30.15 -3.42
CA PHE A 104 17.10 -29.03 -3.11
C PHE A 104 18.55 -29.43 -3.39
N PHE A 105 18.78 -29.89 -4.61
CA PHE A 105 19.97 -30.65 -4.95
C PHE A 105 20.96 -29.76 -5.69
N ILE A 106 22.20 -29.73 -5.18
CA ILE A 106 23.34 -29.05 -5.76
C ILE A 106 24.51 -30.02 -5.85
N ASN A 107 24.77 -30.56 -7.04
CA ASN A 107 25.90 -31.47 -7.28
C ASN A 107 27.00 -30.88 -8.15
N LYS A 108 28.21 -31.39 -7.94
CA LYS A 108 29.44 -31.08 -8.66
C LYS A 108 29.86 -32.21 -9.60
N SER A 109 29.52 -33.44 -9.26
CA SER A 109 29.82 -34.61 -10.07
C SER A 109 28.84 -35.71 -9.74
N TRP A 110 28.58 -36.56 -10.73
CA TRP A 110 27.66 -37.68 -10.61
C TRP A 110 28.35 -38.95 -11.10
N GLY A 111 29.21 -39.51 -10.25
CA GLY A 111 29.95 -40.75 -10.51
C GLY A 111 29.44 -41.95 -9.73
N GLY A 112 28.38 -41.80 -8.95
CA GLY A 112 27.82 -42.81 -8.06
C GLY A 112 28.34 -42.72 -6.63
N CYS A 113 27.64 -43.38 -5.70
CA CYS A 113 27.82 -43.23 -4.25
C CYS A 113 29.26 -43.41 -3.75
N TYR A 114 30.03 -44.34 -4.37
CA TYR A 114 31.34 -44.75 -3.87
C TYR A 114 32.52 -44.06 -4.54
N VAL A 115 32.32 -43.56 -5.76
CA VAL A 115 33.43 -43.24 -6.67
C VAL A 115 33.39 -41.81 -7.21
N GLY A 116 32.25 -41.12 -7.18
CA GLY A 116 32.23 -39.79 -7.79
C GLY A 116 31.03 -38.89 -7.56
N ASP A 117 30.11 -39.23 -6.65
CA ASP A 117 29.12 -38.24 -6.20
C ASP A 117 29.81 -37.21 -5.30
N ALA A 118 29.78 -35.96 -5.72
CA ALA A 118 30.23 -34.81 -4.93
C ALA A 118 29.28 -33.64 -5.14
N GLY A 119 29.17 -32.76 -4.15
CA GLY A 119 28.25 -31.63 -4.20
C GLY A 119 28.25 -30.83 -2.92
N TRP A 120 27.28 -29.92 -2.82
CA TRP A 120 27.19 -28.94 -1.74
C TRP A 120 25.93 -29.09 -0.90
N LEU A 121 24.81 -29.52 -1.48
CA LEU A 121 23.55 -29.69 -0.78
C LEU A 121 22.71 -30.79 -1.41
N LEU A 122 22.07 -31.60 -0.58
CA LEU A 122 20.98 -32.48 -0.97
C LEU A 122 20.01 -32.66 0.18
N VAL A 123 18.73 -32.83 -0.14
CA VAL A 123 17.68 -33.29 0.77
C VAL A 123 17.19 -34.63 0.25
N ALA A 124 17.43 -35.70 1.00
CA ALA A 124 17.01 -37.05 0.63
C ALA A 124 15.52 -37.26 0.95
N GLU A 125 14.74 -37.67 -0.05
CA GLU A 125 13.30 -37.93 0.04
C GLU A 125 13.01 -39.43 -0.14
N GLY A 126 13.19 -40.23 0.92
CA GLY A 126 12.76 -41.64 0.92
C GLY A 126 13.73 -42.64 0.27
N GLN A 127 13.20 -43.69 -0.36
CA GLN A 127 13.97 -44.82 -0.92
C GLN A 127 14.48 -44.50 -2.34
N GLY A 128 15.49 -43.63 -2.42
CA GLY A 128 16.27 -43.42 -3.64
C GLY A 128 17.37 -44.48 -3.82
N PHE A 129 18.43 -44.11 -4.55
CA PHE A 129 19.68 -44.86 -4.58
C PHE A 129 20.30 -44.76 -3.20
N ASN A 130 20.16 -45.81 -2.36
CA ASN A 130 20.60 -45.85 -0.96
C ASN A 130 22.12 -45.64 -0.78
N CYS A 131 22.62 -44.43 -1.03
CA CYS A 131 24.01 -44.08 -0.78
C CYS A 131 24.25 -44.06 0.73
N HIS A 132 25.43 -44.53 1.17
CA HIS A 132 25.74 -44.64 2.59
C HIS A 132 25.68 -43.28 3.33
N TYR A 133 25.94 -42.17 2.61
CA TYR A 133 25.85 -40.82 3.17
C TYR A 133 24.40 -40.32 3.31
N GLU A 134 23.44 -40.95 2.64
CA GLU A 134 21.99 -40.71 2.78
C GLU A 134 21.35 -41.59 3.87
N SER A 135 22.04 -42.64 4.31
CA SER A 135 21.55 -43.55 5.34
C SER A 135 22.04 -43.20 6.75
N MET A 136 23.01 -42.27 6.89
CA MET A 136 23.46 -41.72 8.18
C MET A 136 22.33 -41.02 8.99
N PHE A 137 21.13 -40.95 8.44
CA PHE A 137 19.92 -40.39 9.04
C PHE A 137 19.04 -41.42 9.77
N LYS A 138 19.32 -42.73 9.69
CA LYS A 138 18.50 -43.79 10.32
C LYS A 138 18.81 -44.05 11.81
N GLY A 139 19.77 -43.32 12.41
CA GLY A 139 20.36 -43.62 13.72
C GLY A 139 20.17 -42.59 14.85
N GLY A 140 19.16 -41.72 14.79
CA GLY A 140 18.68 -41.04 16.01
C GLY A 140 19.26 -39.67 16.39
N TYR A 141 20.07 -39.02 15.56
CA TYR A 141 20.32 -37.57 15.68
C TYR A 141 20.28 -36.91 14.31
N ARG A 142 19.32 -35.99 14.10
CA ARG A 142 19.30 -35.11 12.94
C ARG A 142 20.49 -34.17 13.04
N ALA A 143 21.65 -34.59 12.52
CA ALA A 143 22.86 -33.78 12.64
C ALA A 143 22.68 -32.43 11.93
N ASN A 144 21.98 -32.40 10.80
CA ASN A 144 21.80 -31.19 9.99
C ASN A 144 20.31 -30.85 9.80
N VAL A 145 19.92 -29.62 10.11
CA VAL A 145 18.58 -29.06 9.86
C VAL A 145 18.68 -28.05 8.71
N LEU A 146 17.87 -28.22 7.67
CA LEU A 146 17.72 -27.24 6.61
C LEU A 146 16.59 -26.26 6.95
N ALA A 147 16.90 -24.97 6.99
CA ALA A 147 15.94 -23.89 7.15
C ALA A 147 15.95 -22.99 5.91
N ILE A 148 14.77 -22.50 5.51
CA ILE A 148 14.60 -21.57 4.40
C ILE A 148 13.87 -20.35 4.94
N PHE A 149 14.52 -19.19 4.86
CA PHE A 149 13.99 -17.91 5.27
C PHE A 149 13.64 -17.08 4.04
N VAL A 150 12.49 -16.42 4.06
CA VAL A 150 12.02 -15.56 2.98
C VAL A 150 11.92 -14.14 3.51
N LYS A 151 12.57 -13.21 2.83
CA LYS A 151 12.51 -11.77 3.11
C LYS A 151 11.65 -11.11 2.04
N PHE A 152 10.65 -10.35 2.48
CA PHE A 152 9.74 -9.62 1.59
C PHE A 152 10.22 -8.19 1.38
N LYS A 153 9.79 -7.58 0.27
CA LYS A 153 9.96 -6.13 0.08
C LYS A 153 9.06 -5.39 1.08
N SER A 154 9.59 -4.28 1.63
CA SER A 154 8.89 -3.47 2.64
C SER A 154 7.53 -2.95 2.14
N SER A 155 7.37 -2.76 0.83
CA SER A 155 6.13 -2.32 0.19
C SER A 155 4.99 -3.34 0.22
N THR A 156 5.23 -4.60 0.57
CA THR A 156 4.23 -5.68 0.44
C THR A 156 3.64 -6.16 1.75
N CYS A 157 4.26 -5.81 2.89
CA CYS A 157 3.81 -6.26 4.20
C CYS A 157 3.93 -5.10 5.20
N GLN A 158 2.82 -4.43 5.48
CA GLN A 158 2.72 -3.40 6.53
C GLN A 158 1.81 -3.91 7.67
N PRO A 159 2.09 -3.56 8.94
CA PRO A 159 1.12 -3.76 10.01
C PRO A 159 -0.16 -2.99 9.67
N LEU A 160 -1.33 -3.65 9.84
CA LEU A 160 -2.63 -3.02 9.65
C LEU A 160 -2.67 -1.74 10.52
N THR A 161 -2.64 -0.59 9.86
CA THR A 161 -3.02 0.68 10.45
C THR A 161 -4.31 1.09 9.75
N ASP A 162 -5.24 1.70 10.48
CA ASP A 162 -6.65 1.95 10.08
C ASP A 162 -6.87 2.79 8.80
N GLU A 163 -5.84 3.07 8.00
CA GLU A 163 -5.87 4.07 6.93
C GLU A 163 -5.21 3.66 5.60
N THR A 164 -5.05 2.37 5.31
CA THR A 164 -4.57 1.91 3.98
C THR A 164 -5.71 1.37 3.10
N ASP A 165 -5.92 2.01 1.95
CA ASP A 165 -6.84 1.55 0.89
C ASP A 165 -6.30 0.26 0.27
N ILE A 166 -6.77 -0.89 0.76
CA ILE A 166 -6.37 -2.23 0.33
C ILE A 166 -7.11 -2.58 -0.98
N CYS A 167 -6.37 -2.87 -2.06
CA CYS A 167 -6.93 -3.20 -3.38
C CYS A 167 -7.18 -4.70 -3.62
N SER A 168 -6.64 -5.56 -2.76
CA SER A 168 -6.73 -7.02 -2.88
C SER A 168 -7.05 -7.60 -1.51
N THR A 169 -7.85 -8.66 -1.45
CA THR A 169 -8.20 -9.30 -0.17
C THR A 169 -6.92 -9.60 0.62
N PRO A 170 -6.73 -9.05 1.84
CA PRO A 170 -5.50 -9.22 2.59
C PRO A 170 -5.27 -10.70 2.86
N VAL A 171 -4.06 -11.17 2.53
CA VAL A 171 -3.67 -12.56 2.76
C VAL A 171 -2.98 -12.63 4.12
N GLN A 172 -3.57 -13.37 5.05
CA GLN A 172 -2.96 -13.67 6.34
C GLN A 172 -1.89 -14.76 6.13
N LEU A 173 -0.64 -14.46 6.48
CA LEU A 173 0.53 -15.37 6.32
C LEU A 173 1.06 -15.92 7.65
N SER A 174 0.51 -15.50 8.79
CA SER A 174 0.75 -16.03 10.15
C SER A 174 0.00 -15.14 11.15
N TYR A 175 -0.05 -15.54 12.43
CA TYR A 175 -0.60 -14.70 13.51
C TYR A 175 0.06 -13.31 13.46
N ASN A 176 -0.71 -12.29 13.06
CA ASN A 176 -0.36 -10.85 12.97
C ASN A 176 0.46 -10.36 11.75
N ILE A 177 0.68 -11.17 10.70
CA ILE A 177 1.31 -10.68 9.44
C ILE A 177 0.32 -10.80 8.28
N TYR A 178 -0.07 -9.64 7.75
CA TYR A 178 -0.87 -9.51 6.54
C TYR A 178 0.04 -8.97 5.43
N CYS A 179 0.07 -9.66 4.30
CA CYS A 179 0.67 -9.09 3.09
C CYS A 179 -0.45 -8.87 2.08
N TYR A 180 -0.42 -7.71 1.44
CA TYR A 180 -1.36 -7.30 0.43
C TYR A 180 -0.60 -6.57 -0.66
N GLN A 181 -1.12 -6.63 -1.88
CA GLN A 181 -0.53 -5.85 -2.96
C GLN A 181 -0.98 -4.40 -2.79
N LEU A 182 -0.03 -3.49 -2.51
CA LEU A 182 -0.28 -2.06 -2.65
C LEU A 182 -0.59 -1.81 -4.13
N CYS A 183 -1.82 -1.41 -4.45
CA CYS A 183 -2.02 -0.70 -5.69
C CYS A 183 -1.14 0.53 -5.65
N ASN A 184 -0.29 0.69 -6.66
CA ASN A 184 0.27 1.98 -6.99
C ASN A 184 -0.91 2.84 -7.49
N LYS A 185 -1.73 3.36 -6.57
CA LYS A 185 -2.51 4.55 -6.88
C LYS A 185 -1.46 5.64 -7.02
N THR A 186 -0.91 5.80 -8.23
CA THR A 186 -0.73 7.15 -8.74
C THR A 186 -2.12 7.77 -8.56
N LYS A 187 -2.30 8.47 -7.43
CA LYS A 187 -3.46 9.34 -7.26
C LYS A 187 -3.50 10.14 -8.55
N PRO A 188 -4.58 10.08 -9.35
CA PRO A 188 -4.66 10.95 -10.50
C PRO A 188 -4.44 12.37 -9.96
N GLU A 189 -3.51 13.10 -10.59
CA GLU A 189 -3.11 14.46 -10.21
C GLU A 189 -4.28 15.46 -10.10
N THR A 190 -5.49 15.02 -10.41
CA THR A 190 -6.75 15.73 -10.22
C THR A 190 -7.00 16.13 -8.75
N ASN A 191 -6.49 15.38 -7.77
CA ASN A 191 -6.74 15.71 -6.36
C ASN A 191 -5.87 16.86 -5.82
N LEU A 192 -4.67 17.08 -6.38
CA LEU A 192 -3.74 18.10 -5.86
C LEU A 192 -4.24 19.52 -6.18
N GLN A 193 -4.70 19.74 -7.42
CA GLN A 193 -5.30 21.02 -7.83
C GLN A 193 -6.59 21.30 -7.05
N GLN A 194 -7.42 20.29 -6.82
CA GLN A 194 -8.66 20.41 -6.06
C GLN A 194 -8.39 20.72 -4.58
N LYS A 195 -7.35 20.12 -3.98
CA LYS A 195 -6.88 20.47 -2.63
C LYS A 195 -6.32 21.88 -2.55
N ILE A 196 -5.52 22.32 -3.53
CA ILE A 196 -5.01 23.70 -3.60
C ILE A 196 -6.18 24.68 -3.69
N GLN A 197 -7.19 24.39 -4.51
CA GLN A 197 -8.38 25.23 -4.63
C GLN A 197 -9.20 25.27 -3.33
N ASN A 198 -9.39 24.12 -2.67
CA ASN A 198 -10.10 24.06 -1.39
C ASN A 198 -9.35 24.78 -0.26
N LEU A 199 -8.02 24.69 -0.21
CA LEU A 199 -7.20 25.45 0.74
C LEU A 199 -7.28 26.96 0.47
N LYS A 200 -7.19 27.39 -0.80
CA LYS A 200 -7.39 28.79 -1.18
C LYS A 200 -8.77 29.29 -0.78
N LYS A 201 -9.83 28.50 -0.98
CA LYS A 201 -11.21 28.86 -0.62
C LYS A 201 -11.42 28.93 0.89
N LYS A 202 -10.77 28.04 1.66
CA LYS A 202 -10.83 28.03 3.14
C LYS A 202 -10.05 29.17 3.78
N LEU A 203 -8.98 29.63 3.14
CA LEU A 203 -8.16 30.77 3.58
C LEU A 203 -8.69 32.12 3.07
N ALA A 204 -9.61 32.12 2.10
CA ALA A 204 -10.26 33.32 1.62
C ALA A 204 -11.31 33.79 2.63
N VAL A 205 -10.92 34.71 3.50
CA VAL A 205 -11.85 35.40 4.41
C VAL A 205 -12.90 36.15 3.58
N SER A 206 -14.17 35.87 3.85
CA SER A 206 -15.31 36.56 3.26
C SER A 206 -15.23 38.06 3.58
N LYS A 207 -15.30 38.91 2.54
CA LYS A 207 -15.25 40.38 2.70
C LYS A 207 -16.33 40.89 3.65
N LYS A 208 -17.47 40.18 3.75
CA LYS A 208 -18.59 40.56 4.61
C LYS A 208 -18.30 40.38 6.11
N ASP A 209 -17.41 39.46 6.46
CA ASP A 209 -17.04 39.15 7.85
C ASP A 209 -15.80 39.92 8.31
N THR A 210 -15.26 40.81 7.46
CA THR A 210 -14.12 41.63 7.84
C THR A 210 -14.54 42.76 8.76
N ASN A 211 -13.73 43.03 9.80
CA ASN A 211 -13.91 44.17 10.70
C ASN A 211 -14.11 45.50 9.94
N LYS A 212 -13.48 45.68 8.78
CA LYS A 212 -13.65 46.87 7.94
C LYS A 212 -15.06 46.97 7.33
N HIS A 213 -15.62 45.86 6.85
CA HIS A 213 -16.96 45.83 6.29
C HIS A 213 -18.04 46.00 7.37
N ILE A 214 -17.88 45.30 8.50
CA ILE A 214 -18.75 45.45 9.67
C ILE A 214 -18.76 46.91 10.13
N ARG A 215 -17.58 47.55 10.25
CA ARG A 215 -17.46 48.97 10.63
C ARG A 215 -18.07 49.94 9.62
N SER A 216 -18.11 49.60 8.33
CA SER A 216 -18.73 50.45 7.30
C SER A 216 -20.26 50.46 7.33
N LEU A 217 -20.87 49.45 7.97
CA LEU A 217 -22.33 49.32 8.09
C LEU A 217 -22.87 49.78 9.45
N THR A 218 -22.01 50.00 10.44
CA THR A 218 -22.41 50.57 11.73
C THR A 218 -22.30 52.10 11.71
N SER A 219 -23.36 52.76 11.29
CA SER A 219 -23.61 54.14 11.72
C SER A 219 -23.92 54.10 13.22
N ALA A 220 -23.19 54.86 14.05
CA ALA A 220 -23.48 54.91 15.49
C ALA A 220 -24.94 55.38 15.69
N PRO A 221 -25.82 54.59 16.31
CA PRO A 221 -27.17 55.06 16.64
C PRO A 221 -27.04 56.12 17.73
N ASP A 222 -27.11 57.39 17.32
CA ASP A 222 -27.11 58.50 18.27
C ASP A 222 -28.53 58.66 18.83
N ASN A 223 -28.69 58.31 20.12
CA ASN A 223 -29.94 58.44 20.86
C ASN A 223 -30.18 59.87 21.40
N ARG A 224 -29.43 60.87 20.94
CA ARG A 224 -29.78 62.26 21.26
C ARG A 224 -31.12 62.61 20.60
N TYR A 225 -32.14 62.83 21.43
CA TYR A 225 -33.48 63.25 21.02
C TYR A 225 -33.48 64.44 20.02
N SER A 226 -32.48 65.32 20.12
CA SER A 226 -32.30 66.45 19.21
C SER A 226 -31.97 66.04 17.76
N SER A 227 -31.19 64.97 17.54
CA SER A 227 -30.76 64.56 16.19
C SER A 227 -31.89 63.86 15.43
N GLN A 228 -32.68 63.03 16.12
CA GLN A 228 -33.84 62.34 15.54
C GLN A 228 -34.96 63.33 15.17
N THR A 229 -35.19 64.33 16.03
CA THR A 229 -36.22 65.36 15.80
C THR A 229 -35.85 66.28 14.64
N MET A 230 -34.59 66.70 14.53
CA MET A 230 -34.12 67.57 13.42
C MET A 230 -34.19 66.87 12.06
N GLY A 231 -33.88 65.56 12.00
CA GLY A 231 -33.97 64.77 10.77
C GLY A 231 -35.41 64.66 10.25
N LEU A 232 -36.37 64.39 11.14
CA LEU A 232 -37.78 64.27 10.78
C LEU A 232 -38.37 65.62 10.31
N VAL A 233 -38.07 66.71 11.03
CA VAL A 233 -38.55 68.05 10.66
C VAL A 233 -37.99 68.48 9.30
N GLY A 234 -36.71 68.23 9.04
CA GLY A 234 -36.08 68.57 7.76
C GLY A 234 -36.72 67.86 6.57
N THR A 235 -36.96 66.54 6.68
CA THR A 235 -37.60 65.77 5.60
C THR A 235 -39.05 66.21 5.38
N ALA A 236 -39.80 66.52 6.44
CA ALA A 236 -41.19 66.99 6.32
C ALA A 236 -41.28 68.34 5.58
N CYS A 237 -40.40 69.30 5.92
CA CYS A 237 -40.39 70.61 5.26
C CYS A 237 -40.12 70.51 3.76
N ILE A 238 -39.14 69.68 3.36
CA ILE A 238 -38.80 69.50 1.94
C ILE A 238 -39.94 68.83 1.18
N ALA A 239 -40.57 67.80 1.76
CA ALA A 239 -41.67 67.07 1.14
C ALA A 239 -42.88 67.97 0.87
N VAL A 240 -43.20 68.89 1.79
CA VAL A 240 -44.32 69.84 1.63
C VAL A 240 -44.04 70.82 0.49
N VAL A 241 -42.84 71.39 0.43
CA VAL A 241 -42.48 72.36 -0.63
C VAL A 241 -42.51 71.70 -2.01
N VAL A 242 -41.94 70.50 -2.13
CA VAL A 242 -41.96 69.74 -3.39
C VAL A 242 -43.39 69.34 -3.77
N GLY A 243 -44.21 68.91 -2.80
CA GLY A 243 -45.61 68.57 -3.04
C GLY A 243 -46.42 69.74 -3.59
N ILE A 244 -46.19 70.96 -3.10
CA ILE A 244 -46.85 72.17 -3.60
C ILE A 244 -46.44 72.47 -5.05
N LEU A 245 -45.15 72.37 -5.38
CA LEU A 245 -44.67 72.59 -6.76
C LEU A 245 -45.31 71.59 -7.73
N VAL A 246 -45.35 70.31 -7.37
CA VAL A 246 -45.97 69.27 -8.18
C VAL A 246 -47.48 69.51 -8.33
N ALA A 247 -48.17 69.93 -7.26
CA ALA A 247 -49.61 70.22 -7.33
C ALA A 247 -49.92 71.39 -8.28
N PHE A 248 -49.12 72.46 -8.26
CA PHE A 248 -49.26 73.57 -9.22
C PHE A 248 -49.04 73.12 -10.66
N ASP A 249 -48.04 72.28 -10.91
CA ASP A 249 -47.78 71.72 -12.23
C ASP A 249 -48.93 70.80 -12.69
N CYS A 250 -49.47 69.97 -11.81
CA CYS A 250 -50.63 69.12 -12.09
C CYS A 250 -51.87 69.95 -12.46
N ILE A 251 -52.16 71.04 -11.74
CA ILE A 251 -53.30 71.93 -12.04
C ILE A 251 -53.13 72.57 -13.42
N ASN A 252 -51.94 73.09 -13.71
CA ASN A 252 -51.62 73.70 -15.01
C ASN A 252 -51.76 72.70 -16.17
N ILE A 253 -51.32 71.44 -15.97
CA ILE A 253 -51.45 70.37 -16.97
C ILE A 253 -52.93 69.98 -17.16
N CYS A 254 -53.70 69.83 -16.09
CA CYS A 254 -55.14 69.50 -16.16
C CYS A 254 -55.96 70.57 -16.90
N GLN A 255 -55.67 71.85 -16.67
CA GLN A 255 -56.32 72.96 -17.39
C GLN A 255 -56.00 72.92 -18.90
N LYS A 256 -54.74 72.62 -19.25
CA LYS A 256 -54.32 72.48 -20.65
C LYS A 256 -54.99 71.29 -21.35
N CYS A 257 -55.12 70.15 -20.67
CA CYS A 257 -55.83 68.97 -21.18
C CYS A 257 -57.35 69.19 -21.34
N SER A 258 -58.00 69.89 -20.40
CA SER A 258 -59.43 70.23 -20.51
C SER A 258 -59.74 71.16 -21.69
N THR A 259 -58.78 71.98 -22.11
CA THR A 259 -58.96 72.92 -23.22
C THR A 259 -58.78 72.23 -24.57
N SER A 260 -57.92 71.22 -24.66
CA SER A 260 -57.75 70.39 -25.86
C SER A 260 -58.97 69.50 -26.16
N ASN A 261 -59.63 68.94 -25.14
CA ASN A 261 -60.83 68.11 -25.32
C ASN A 261 -62.08 68.88 -25.80
N LYS A 262 -62.16 70.20 -25.57
CA LYS A 262 -63.26 71.04 -26.08
C LYS A 262 -63.14 71.39 -27.57
N VAL A 263 -61.97 71.20 -28.19
CA VAL A 263 -61.74 71.49 -29.62
C VAL A 263 -62.07 70.28 -30.51
N HIS A 264 -62.12 69.06 -29.96
CA HIS A 264 -62.44 67.84 -30.72
C HIS A 264 -63.90 67.36 -30.66
N THR A 265 -64.77 68.00 -29.87
CA THR A 265 -66.21 67.67 -29.77
C THR A 265 -67.13 68.72 -30.43
N ARG A 266 -66.58 69.67 -31.18
CA ARG A 266 -67.34 70.51 -32.13
C ARG A 266 -66.82 70.30 -33.56
N LYS A 267 -67.27 69.23 -34.19
CA LYS A 267 -67.52 69.13 -35.64
C LYS A 267 -68.74 68.25 -35.85
#